data_AF-A0A818Y4N8-F1
#
_entry.id   AF-A0A818Y4N8-F1
#
_cell.length_a   1.000
_cell.length_b   1.000
_cell.length_c   1.000
_cell.angle_alpha   90.00
_cell.angle_beta   90.00
_cell.angle_gamma   90.00
#
_symmetry.space_group_name_H-M   'P 1'
#
loop_
_entity.id
_entity.type
_entity.pdbx_description
1 polymer ?
#
loop_
_entity_poly.entity_id
_entity_poly.type
_entity_poly.pdbx_seq_one_letter_code
_entity_poly.pdbx_strand_id
1 'polypeptide(L)'
;MEMLYQHELRCHRGFVLRVWLNNEKNLTTNTCLCPPSFYDNMCQYQNQRVSWTIKFRVVSDSWSILFAIIISLIDDSEERIIHSYEQFTYLSTRDCKIKFNIYLLYSTRPKNEGKNYAIQIDIYEKISFIYRGSLLFPIIFLFLPVHRLAYIVDIPRTNEDIQSCSNSQCIRGKCVKYSNNPKTGTFCQCNPGWSGRYCTIQHTCICSSDSICIGILANNRSVCVCLINKFGDRCLLVDTICQIDKNLTCQHDGQCVPADEFMISTRKFVCICPKVYIGDRCEIVDNKIILSFQKTVIQKTYERSTIINKAINPTDRCQHINELFNQTFVQMPFLRLIKYYHLPCRHYS
;
A
#
# COMPACT_ATOMS: atom_id res chain seq x y z
N MET A 1 0.18 -21.26 48.39
CA MET A 1 0.79 -20.13 47.67
C MET A 1 0.18 -20.09 46.27
N GLU A 2 -1.13 -19.90 46.22
CA GLU A 2 -1.98 -19.87 45.02
C GLU A 2 -2.95 -18.71 45.25
N MET A 3 -2.64 -17.52 44.73
CA MET A 3 -3.60 -16.40 44.71
C MET A 3 -3.09 -15.25 43.81
N LEU A 4 -2.66 -15.54 42.59
CA LEU A 4 -2.28 -14.51 41.60
C LEU A 4 -2.70 -14.85 40.16
N TYR A 5 -3.84 -15.54 39.97
CA TYR A 5 -4.33 -15.89 38.62
C TYR A 5 -5.84 -15.76 38.47
N GLN A 6 -6.41 -14.58 38.75
CA GLN A 6 -7.85 -14.37 38.52
C GLN A 6 -8.25 -12.94 38.11
N HIS A 7 -7.30 -12.13 37.67
CA HIS A 7 -7.57 -10.80 37.12
C HIS A 7 -6.95 -10.68 35.73
N GLU A 8 -7.57 -11.21 34.66
CA GLU A 8 -7.28 -10.75 33.27
C GLU A 8 -8.16 -11.36 32.15
N LEU A 9 -9.49 -11.35 32.28
CA LEU A 9 -10.38 -11.63 31.13
C LEU A 9 -11.45 -10.56 30.88
N ARG A 10 -11.36 -9.40 31.55
CA ARG A 10 -12.39 -8.34 31.45
C ARG A 10 -12.39 -7.66 30.08
N CYS A 11 -11.24 -7.45 29.44
CA CYS A 11 -11.18 -6.73 28.17
C CYS A 11 -10.89 -7.61 26.94
N HIS A 12 -11.00 -8.94 27.06
CA HIS A 12 -10.67 -9.91 26.00
C HIS A 12 -9.39 -9.56 25.22
N ARG A 13 -9.51 -8.96 24.04
CA ARG A 13 -8.41 -8.59 23.12
C ARG A 13 -7.92 -7.13 23.28
N GLY A 14 -8.47 -6.39 24.24
CA GLY A 14 -8.12 -5.02 24.58
C GLY A 14 -7.47 -4.89 25.95
N PHE A 15 -7.16 -3.66 26.34
CA PHE A 15 -6.46 -3.35 27.58
C PHE A 15 -7.41 -2.83 28.65
N VAL A 16 -7.24 -3.27 29.89
CA VAL A 16 -7.97 -2.72 31.03
C VAL A 16 -7.37 -1.36 31.39
N LEU A 17 -8.18 -0.32 31.42
CA LEU A 17 -7.82 1.01 31.89
C LEU A 17 -8.58 1.35 33.16
N ARG A 18 -7.89 1.94 34.13
CA ARG A 18 -8.50 2.58 35.29
C ARG A 18 -8.62 4.07 35.00
N VAL A 19 -9.85 4.59 35.00
CA VAL A 19 -10.15 6.00 34.74
C VAL A 19 -10.62 6.63 36.04
N TRP A 20 -10.06 7.79 36.38
CA TRP A 20 -10.48 8.58 37.52
C TRP A 20 -11.64 9.48 37.10
N LEU A 21 -12.82 9.27 37.69
CA LEU A 21 -14.01 10.09 37.47
C LEU A 21 -13.97 11.36 38.32
N ASN A 22 -13.38 11.27 39.51
CA ASN A 22 -13.15 12.42 40.37
C ASN A 22 -11.88 12.19 41.20
N ASN A 23 -10.89 13.06 40.98
CA ASN A 23 -9.60 13.00 41.68
C ASN A 23 -9.71 13.31 43.17
N GLU A 24 -10.61 14.22 43.57
CA GLU A 24 -10.76 14.63 44.99
C GLU A 24 -11.43 13.54 45.83
N LYS A 25 -12.33 12.76 45.22
CA LYS A 25 -13.05 11.67 45.88
C LYS A 25 -12.44 10.29 45.65
N ASN A 26 -11.29 10.21 44.97
CA ASN A 26 -10.66 8.95 44.54
C ASN A 26 -11.63 7.97 43.85
N LEU A 27 -12.63 8.50 43.13
CA LEU A 27 -13.62 7.68 42.42
C LEU A 27 -12.99 7.17 41.13
N THR A 28 -12.78 5.85 41.06
CA THR A 28 -12.21 5.19 39.90
C THR A 28 -13.21 4.22 39.28
N THR A 29 -13.16 4.11 37.95
CA THR A 29 -13.89 3.09 37.18
C THR A 29 -12.92 2.35 36.27
N ASN A 30 -13.17 1.07 36.04
CA ASN A 30 -12.40 0.28 35.09
C ASN A 30 -13.17 0.21 33.77
N THR A 31 -12.49 0.57 32.68
CA THR A 31 -13.00 0.51 31.31
C THR A 31 -12.01 -0.26 30.42
N CYS A 32 -12.42 -0.59 29.21
CA CYS A 32 -11.58 -1.30 28.24
C CYS A 32 -11.19 -0.39 27.07
N LEU A 33 -9.91 -0.40 26.72
CA LEU A 33 -9.40 0.19 25.48
C LEU A 33 -9.35 -0.90 24.41
N CYS A 34 -10.26 -0.82 23.44
CA CYS A 34 -10.35 -1.81 22.37
C CYS A 34 -9.50 -1.42 21.17
N PRO A 35 -8.71 -2.36 20.60
CA PRO A 35 -8.09 -2.13 19.31
C PRO A 35 -9.17 -1.98 18.22
N PRO A 36 -8.90 -1.31 17.09
CA PRO A 36 -9.92 -1.00 16.06
C PRO A 36 -10.63 -2.23 15.45
N SER A 37 -10.00 -3.40 15.57
CA SER A 37 -10.53 -4.70 15.16
C SER A 37 -11.61 -5.27 16.07
N PHE A 38 -11.83 -4.70 17.25
CA PHE A 38 -12.81 -5.15 18.25
C PHE A 38 -13.58 -3.94 18.81
N TYR A 39 -14.78 -4.18 19.32
CA TYR A 39 -15.63 -3.11 19.86
C TYR A 39 -16.49 -3.59 21.03
N ASP A 40 -17.26 -2.64 21.59
CA ASP A 40 -18.08 -2.76 22.81
C ASP A 40 -17.22 -2.70 24.10
N ASN A 41 -17.88 -2.58 25.26
CA ASN A 41 -17.29 -2.23 26.55
C ASN A 41 -16.26 -3.23 27.06
N MET A 42 -16.23 -4.45 26.53
CA MET A 42 -15.32 -5.52 26.91
C MET A 42 -14.48 -6.01 25.71
N CYS A 43 -14.53 -5.32 24.58
CA CYS A 43 -13.88 -5.72 23.33
C CYS A 43 -14.26 -7.13 22.85
N GLN A 44 -15.49 -7.55 23.14
CA GLN A 44 -15.98 -8.90 22.91
C GLN A 44 -16.38 -9.16 21.46
N TYR A 45 -16.76 -8.11 20.72
CA TYR A 45 -17.23 -8.24 19.35
C TYR A 45 -16.14 -7.86 18.35
N GLN A 46 -15.95 -8.72 17.35
CA GLN A 46 -15.02 -8.45 16.28
C GLN A 46 -15.65 -7.51 15.26
N ASN A 47 -14.92 -6.44 14.93
CA ASN A 47 -15.35 -5.49 13.92
C ASN A 47 -15.28 -6.13 12.52
N GLN A 48 -16.33 -5.93 11.74
CA GLN A 48 -16.33 -6.33 10.34
C GLN A 48 -15.36 -5.43 9.56
N ARG A 49 -14.52 -6.03 8.71
CA ARG A 49 -13.43 -5.29 8.07
C ARG A 49 -12.96 -5.93 6.77
N VAL A 50 -12.21 -5.16 6.01
CA VAL A 50 -11.41 -5.63 4.89
C VAL A 50 -9.97 -5.78 5.37
N SER A 51 -9.39 -6.95 5.13
CA SER A 51 -7.97 -7.25 5.39
C SER A 51 -7.29 -7.43 4.06
N TRP A 52 -6.45 -6.48 3.67
CA TRP A 52 -5.87 -6.44 2.34
C TRP A 52 -4.35 -6.56 2.40
N THR A 53 -3.80 -7.54 1.68
CA THR A 53 -2.35 -7.62 1.40
C THR A 53 -2.06 -7.12 0.00
N ILE A 54 -1.23 -6.11 -0.14
CA ILE A 54 -0.91 -5.50 -1.44
C ILE A 54 0.60 -5.40 -1.67
N LYS A 55 1.00 -5.61 -2.92
CA LYS A 55 2.37 -5.36 -3.39
C LYS A 55 2.31 -4.48 -4.63
N PHE A 56 3.12 -3.43 -4.66
CA PHE A 56 3.20 -2.54 -5.81
C PHE A 56 4.33 -2.93 -6.75
N ARG A 57 4.12 -2.71 -8.06
CA ARG A 57 5.17 -2.73 -9.08
C ARG A 57 5.15 -1.41 -9.84
N VAL A 58 6.34 -0.93 -10.21
CA VAL A 58 6.51 0.31 -10.96
C VAL A 58 7.35 0.03 -12.20
N VAL A 59 7.09 0.81 -13.24
CA VAL A 59 7.88 0.81 -14.47
C VAL A 59 9.27 1.40 -14.19
N SER A 60 10.29 0.94 -14.93
CA SER A 60 11.70 1.30 -14.75
C SER A 60 12.01 2.79 -14.74
N ASP A 61 11.26 3.60 -15.48
CA ASP A 61 11.42 5.06 -15.57
C ASP A 61 11.00 5.80 -14.30
N SER A 62 10.20 5.16 -13.44
CA SER A 62 9.55 5.79 -12.29
C SER A 62 10.13 5.31 -10.95
N TRP A 63 11.31 4.69 -10.95
CA TRP A 63 11.89 4.08 -9.74
C TRP A 63 12.30 5.07 -8.67
N SER A 64 12.74 6.27 -9.07
CA SER A 64 13.12 7.36 -8.17
C SER A 64 11.97 8.29 -7.79
N ILE A 65 10.75 8.01 -8.29
CA ILE A 65 9.58 8.84 -8.01
C ILE A 65 8.96 8.39 -6.70
N LEU A 66 8.72 9.36 -5.83
CA LEU A 66 8.04 9.15 -4.56
C LEU A 66 6.54 9.24 -4.77
N PHE A 67 5.80 8.19 -4.41
CA PHE A 67 4.35 8.14 -4.56
C PHE A 67 3.65 8.29 -3.21
N ALA A 68 2.57 9.07 -3.17
CA ALA A 68 1.56 8.99 -2.13
C ALA A 68 0.50 7.98 -2.58
N ILE A 69 0.38 6.87 -1.85
CA ILE A 69 -0.64 5.84 -2.09
C ILE A 69 -1.74 6.04 -1.08
N ILE A 70 -2.98 6.23 -1.56
CA ILE A 70 -4.16 6.34 -0.72
C ILE A 70 -5.08 5.18 -1.06
N ILE A 71 -5.42 4.39 -0.06
CA ILE A 71 -6.30 3.23 -0.17
C ILE A 71 -7.55 3.51 0.65
N SER A 72 -8.70 3.63 -0.02
CA SER A 72 -9.97 4.01 0.59
C SER A 72 -11.01 2.91 0.42
N LEU A 73 -11.72 2.58 1.50
CA LEU A 73 -12.96 1.80 1.44
C LEU A 73 -14.12 2.75 1.14
N ILE A 74 -14.69 2.61 -0.04
CA ILE A 74 -15.77 3.46 -0.54
C ILE A 74 -17.08 2.71 -0.70
N ASP A 75 -18.17 3.46 -0.66
CA ASP A 75 -19.51 3.02 -1.06
C ASP A 75 -19.99 3.93 -2.18
N ASP A 76 -20.25 3.37 -3.37
CA ASP A 76 -20.63 4.11 -4.59
C ASP A 76 -22.14 4.02 -4.91
N SER A 77 -22.97 3.70 -3.92
CA SER A 77 -24.44 3.62 -4.10
C SER A 77 -25.04 4.97 -4.49
N GLU A 78 -24.97 5.99 -3.61
CA GLU A 78 -25.58 7.30 -3.86
C GLU A 78 -24.63 8.50 -3.68
N GLU A 79 -23.92 8.58 -2.55
CA GLU A 79 -23.13 9.78 -2.19
C GLU A 79 -21.60 9.60 -2.26
N ARG A 80 -21.11 8.45 -2.75
CA ARG A 80 -19.68 8.12 -2.77
C ARG A 80 -18.99 8.45 -1.43
N ILE A 81 -19.28 7.65 -0.41
CA ILE A 81 -18.81 7.88 0.97
C ILE A 81 -17.52 7.10 1.22
N ILE A 82 -16.54 7.75 1.86
CA ILE A 82 -15.34 7.08 2.36
C ILE A 82 -15.60 6.58 3.78
N HIS A 83 -15.52 5.26 4.00
CA HIS A 83 -15.73 4.64 5.30
C HIS A 83 -14.48 4.67 6.17
N SER A 84 -13.34 4.36 5.55
CA SER A 84 -12.00 4.44 6.13
C SER A 84 -10.98 4.53 5.00
N TYR A 85 -9.79 5.01 5.32
CA TYR A 85 -8.69 5.09 4.38
C TYR A 85 -7.37 4.85 5.09
N GLU A 86 -6.37 4.46 4.31
CA GLU A 86 -4.99 4.29 4.73
C GLU A 86 -4.09 4.98 3.70
N GLN A 87 -3.08 5.69 4.16
CA GLN A 87 -2.17 6.44 3.31
C GLN A 87 -0.72 6.21 3.72
N PHE A 88 0.16 5.99 2.75
CA PHE A 88 1.60 5.86 2.98
C PHE A 88 2.41 6.33 1.77
N THR A 89 3.71 6.43 1.98
CA THR A 89 4.66 6.90 0.97
C THR A 89 5.39 5.70 0.39
N TYR A 90 5.27 5.49 -0.91
CA TYR A 90 5.88 4.37 -1.62
C TYR A 90 7.05 4.82 -2.51
N LEU A 91 8.18 4.14 -2.39
CA LEU A 91 9.37 4.33 -3.23
C LEU A 91 9.85 2.98 -3.75
N SER A 92 9.94 2.81 -5.08
CA SER A 92 10.27 1.52 -5.71
C SER A 92 11.60 0.92 -5.23
N THR A 93 12.65 1.74 -5.17
CA THR A 93 14.01 1.30 -4.77
C THR A 93 14.06 0.72 -3.36
N ARG A 94 13.14 1.15 -2.48
CA ARG A 94 13.02 0.73 -1.08
C ARG A 94 12.00 -0.39 -0.90
N ASP A 95 10.82 -0.22 -1.51
CA ASP A 95 9.61 -0.95 -1.11
C ASP A 95 9.19 -2.05 -2.09
N CYS A 96 9.88 -2.23 -3.23
CA CYS A 96 9.48 -3.20 -4.25
C CYS A 96 9.36 -4.66 -3.75
N LYS A 97 10.00 -5.00 -2.63
CA LYS A 97 9.93 -6.33 -1.99
C LYS A 97 8.92 -6.41 -0.85
N ILE A 98 8.41 -5.28 -0.36
CA ILE A 98 7.52 -5.20 0.79
C ILE A 98 6.10 -5.62 0.38
N LYS A 99 5.42 -6.32 1.30
CA LYS A 99 3.99 -6.60 1.23
C LYS A 99 3.30 -5.77 2.31
N PHE A 100 2.43 -4.86 1.91
CA PHE A 100 1.69 -4.01 2.83
C PHE A 100 0.43 -4.74 3.28
N ASN A 101 0.21 -4.83 4.60
CA ASN A 101 -0.99 -5.41 5.18
C ASN A 101 -1.84 -4.28 5.77
N ILE A 102 -3.03 -4.09 5.21
CA ILE A 102 -3.87 -2.93 5.43
C ILE A 102 -5.24 -3.39 5.93
N TYR A 103 -5.79 -2.69 6.93
CA TYR A 103 -7.08 -3.02 7.51
C TYR A 103 -8.05 -1.85 7.36
N LEU A 104 -9.04 -1.99 6.49
CA LEU A 104 -10.06 -0.97 6.28
C LEU A 104 -11.33 -1.35 7.05
N LEU A 105 -11.89 -0.39 7.78
CA LEU A 105 -13.07 -0.55 8.61
C LEU A 105 -14.29 0.09 7.96
N TYR A 106 -15.45 -0.56 8.11
CA TYR A 106 -16.73 0.06 7.76
C TYR A 106 -17.09 1.11 8.81
N SER A 107 -17.76 2.18 8.38
CA SER A 107 -18.17 3.27 9.30
C SER A 107 -19.29 2.85 10.25
N THR A 108 -20.12 1.88 9.87
CA THR A 108 -21.19 1.31 10.69
C THR A 108 -20.82 -0.08 11.20
N ARG A 109 -21.36 -0.44 12.36
CA ARG A 109 -21.21 -1.75 12.98
C ARG A 109 -22.61 -2.30 13.31
N PRO A 110 -23.12 -3.31 12.59
CA PRO A 110 -22.52 -3.99 11.43
C PRO A 110 -22.49 -3.11 10.16
N LYS A 111 -21.79 -3.57 9.13
CA LYS A 111 -21.85 -2.95 7.80
C LYS A 111 -23.23 -3.16 7.20
N ASN A 112 -23.64 -2.26 6.31
CA ASN A 112 -24.94 -2.33 5.66
C ASN A 112 -24.86 -3.22 4.41
N GLU A 113 -25.60 -4.32 4.39
CA GLU A 113 -25.57 -5.29 3.29
C GLU A 113 -26.24 -4.78 2.00
N GLY A 114 -27.06 -3.72 2.08
CA GLY A 114 -27.67 -3.09 0.91
C GLY A 114 -26.75 -2.13 0.14
N LYS A 115 -25.50 -1.93 0.61
CA LYS A 115 -24.54 -1.01 0.00
C LYS A 115 -23.50 -1.75 -0.85
N ASN A 116 -23.04 -1.09 -1.91
CA ASN A 116 -22.02 -1.62 -2.81
C ASN A 116 -20.65 -1.07 -2.44
N TYR A 117 -19.91 -1.87 -1.67
CA TYR A 117 -18.57 -1.49 -1.24
C TYR A 117 -17.51 -1.84 -2.27
N ALA A 118 -16.53 -0.95 -2.40
CA ALA A 118 -15.35 -1.17 -3.22
C ALA A 118 -14.13 -0.54 -2.54
N ILE A 119 -12.96 -1.02 -2.91
CA ILE A 119 -11.69 -0.43 -2.49
C ILE A 119 -11.14 0.37 -3.65
N GLN A 120 -10.93 1.66 -3.43
CA GLN A 120 -10.31 2.55 -4.39
C GLN A 120 -8.87 2.85 -3.95
N ILE A 121 -7.92 2.72 -4.88
CA ILE A 121 -6.54 3.17 -4.70
C ILE A 121 -6.33 4.41 -5.55
N ASP A 122 -6.00 5.54 -4.92
CA ASP A 122 -5.57 6.74 -5.63
C ASP A 122 -4.07 6.95 -5.45
N ILE A 123 -3.41 7.26 -6.56
CA ILE A 123 -1.95 7.38 -6.61
C ILE A 123 -1.57 8.78 -7.07
N TYR A 124 -0.76 9.45 -6.26
CA TYR A 124 -0.20 10.76 -6.57
C TYR A 124 1.32 10.72 -6.48
N GLU A 125 2.00 11.58 -7.22
CA GLU A 125 3.37 11.94 -6.90
C GLU A 125 3.40 12.75 -5.61
N LYS A 126 4.23 12.35 -4.65
CA LYS A 126 4.21 12.91 -3.29
C LYS A 126 4.66 14.39 -3.22
N ILE A 127 5.50 14.82 -4.15
CA ILE A 127 6.14 16.14 -4.14
C ILE A 127 5.35 17.14 -4.99
N SER A 128 5.04 16.76 -6.24
CA SER A 128 4.36 17.60 -7.22
C SER A 128 2.84 17.51 -7.12
N PHE A 129 2.32 16.53 -6.36
CA PHE A 129 0.91 16.15 -6.32
C PHE A 129 0.29 15.82 -7.69
N ILE A 130 1.11 15.47 -8.67
CA ILE A 130 0.61 15.01 -9.97
C ILE A 130 -0.15 13.70 -9.75
N TYR A 131 -1.40 13.67 -10.17
CA TYR A 131 -2.24 12.48 -10.10
C TYR A 131 -1.81 11.46 -11.17
N ARG A 132 -1.56 10.21 -10.77
CA ARG A 132 -1.14 9.13 -11.69
C ARG A 132 -2.29 8.24 -12.14
N GLY A 133 -3.31 8.07 -11.31
CA GLY A 133 -4.46 7.24 -11.66
C GLY A 133 -5.14 6.63 -10.45
N SER A 134 -6.23 5.90 -10.73
CA SER A 134 -7.02 5.19 -9.73
C SER A 134 -7.21 3.74 -10.11
N LEU A 135 -7.31 2.86 -9.12
CA LEU A 135 -7.73 1.47 -9.31
C LEU A 135 -8.95 1.17 -8.42
N LEU A 136 -9.90 0.39 -8.94
CA LEU A 136 -11.10 0.00 -8.21
C LEU A 136 -11.19 -1.52 -8.05
N PHE A 137 -11.39 -1.99 -6.83
CA PHE A 137 -11.56 -3.41 -6.50
C PHE A 137 -12.90 -3.62 -5.78
N PRO A 138 -13.92 -4.18 -6.44
CA PRO A 138 -15.23 -4.38 -5.82
C PRO A 138 -15.20 -5.47 -4.74
N ILE A 139 -16.01 -5.29 -3.69
CA ILE A 139 -16.17 -6.28 -2.61
C ILE A 139 -17.42 -7.12 -2.93
N ILE A 140 -17.20 -8.34 -3.42
CA ILE A 140 -18.27 -9.20 -3.94
C ILE A 140 -18.95 -9.99 -2.81
N PHE A 141 -18.20 -10.39 -1.78
CA PHE A 141 -18.71 -11.26 -0.71
C PHE A 141 -19.05 -10.47 0.55
N LEU A 142 -20.17 -9.73 0.51
CA LEU A 142 -20.62 -8.90 1.63
C LEU A 142 -21.00 -9.72 2.88
N PHE A 143 -21.40 -10.97 2.75
CA PHE A 143 -21.73 -11.81 3.91
C PHE A 143 -20.51 -12.12 4.81
N LEU A 144 -19.27 -11.97 4.31
CA LEU A 144 -18.07 -12.25 5.10
C LEU A 144 -17.82 -11.16 6.14
N PRO A 145 -17.69 -11.50 7.45
CA PRO A 145 -17.32 -10.53 8.46
C PRO A 145 -15.93 -9.93 8.22
N VAL A 146 -14.99 -10.74 7.75
CA VAL A 146 -13.64 -10.30 7.34
C VAL A 146 -13.41 -10.68 5.89
N HIS A 147 -13.34 -9.69 5.01
CA HIS A 147 -13.02 -9.91 3.61
C HIS A 147 -11.51 -9.84 3.41
N ARG A 148 -10.88 -10.98 3.06
CA ARG A 148 -9.43 -11.05 2.80
C ARG A 148 -9.14 -10.93 1.32
N LEU A 149 -8.28 -10.00 0.95
CA LEU A 149 -7.89 -9.75 -0.44
C LEU A 149 -6.37 -9.75 -0.55
N ALA A 150 -5.86 -10.16 -1.70
CA ALA A 150 -4.44 -10.09 -2.01
C ALA A 150 -4.23 -9.69 -3.48
N TYR A 151 -3.56 -8.57 -3.72
CA TYR A 151 -3.34 -8.06 -5.09
C TYR A 151 -1.90 -7.60 -5.30
N ILE A 152 -1.44 -7.75 -6.55
CA ILE A 152 -0.27 -7.03 -7.06
C ILE A 152 -0.81 -5.89 -7.91
N VAL A 153 -0.40 -4.66 -7.58
CA VAL A 153 -0.90 -3.45 -8.23
C VAL A 153 0.22 -2.78 -8.99
N ASP A 154 -0.04 -2.49 -10.26
CA ASP A 154 0.89 -1.78 -11.13
C ASP A 154 0.59 -0.27 -11.05
N ILE A 155 1.61 0.54 -10.75
CA ILE A 155 1.48 2.00 -10.73
C ILE A 155 1.48 2.53 -12.17
N PRO A 156 0.44 3.30 -12.59
CA PRO A 156 0.35 3.83 -13.94
C PRO A 156 1.48 4.79 -14.32
N ARG A 157 1.84 4.82 -15.62
CA ARG A 157 2.83 5.76 -16.18
C ARG A 157 2.24 7.16 -16.33
N THR A 158 3.09 8.19 -16.39
CA THR A 158 2.67 9.58 -16.58
C THR A 158 1.99 9.83 -17.94
N ASN A 159 2.40 9.07 -18.96
CA ASN A 159 2.00 9.26 -20.36
C ASN A 159 0.90 8.31 -20.83
N GLU A 160 0.37 7.46 -19.96
CA GLU A 160 -0.96 6.92 -20.21
C GLU A 160 -1.89 8.09 -19.94
N ASP A 161 -2.30 8.80 -20.99
CA ASP A 161 -3.29 9.87 -20.90
C ASP A 161 -4.31 9.43 -19.86
N ILE A 162 -4.45 10.19 -18.78
CA ILE A 162 -5.54 10.03 -17.84
C ILE A 162 -6.77 10.25 -18.70
N GLN A 163 -7.28 9.18 -19.31
CA GLN A 163 -8.17 9.28 -20.45
C GLN A 163 -9.43 9.89 -19.91
N SER A 164 -9.58 11.20 -20.15
CA SER A 164 -10.76 11.92 -19.74
C SER A 164 -11.92 11.24 -20.45
N CYS A 165 -12.91 10.82 -19.67
CA CYS A 165 -14.11 10.27 -20.27
C CYS A 165 -14.92 11.43 -20.84
N SER A 166 -15.59 11.21 -21.98
CA SER A 166 -16.41 12.22 -22.65
C SER A 166 -17.74 12.51 -21.93
N ASN A 167 -17.97 11.91 -20.75
CA ASN A 167 -19.26 11.97 -20.06
C ASN A 167 -19.35 13.23 -19.18
N SER A 168 -20.36 14.06 -19.42
CA SER A 168 -20.52 15.40 -18.84
C SER A 168 -21.19 15.43 -17.45
N GLN A 169 -21.26 14.29 -16.75
CA GLN A 169 -21.98 14.19 -15.48
C GLN A 169 -21.20 14.75 -14.28
N CYS A 170 -19.89 14.94 -14.39
CA CYS A 170 -19.09 15.53 -13.32
C CYS A 170 -19.21 17.05 -13.36
N ILE A 171 -19.95 17.64 -12.40
CA ILE A 171 -20.21 19.10 -12.43
C ILE A 171 -18.98 19.90 -11.98
N ARG A 172 -18.40 19.52 -10.83
CA ARG A 172 -17.28 20.23 -10.19
C ARG A 172 -16.09 19.29 -9.98
N GLY A 173 -15.64 18.71 -11.08
CA GLY A 173 -14.53 17.78 -11.08
C GLY A 173 -14.18 17.35 -12.50
N LYS A 174 -13.29 16.36 -12.59
CA LYS A 174 -12.89 15.76 -13.86
C LYS A 174 -13.30 14.30 -13.89
N CYS A 175 -13.78 13.83 -15.04
CA CYS A 175 -14.03 12.41 -15.23
C CYS A 175 -12.72 11.67 -15.47
N VAL A 176 -12.52 10.57 -14.74
CA VAL A 176 -11.32 9.75 -14.78
C VAL A 176 -11.73 8.29 -14.97
N LYS A 177 -10.96 7.54 -15.77
CA LYS A 177 -11.10 6.09 -15.90
C LYS A 177 -10.24 5.36 -14.88
N TYR A 178 -10.73 4.25 -14.37
CA TYR A 178 -9.95 3.34 -13.53
C TYR A 178 -8.92 2.59 -14.38
N SER A 179 -7.66 2.59 -13.95
CA SER A 179 -6.53 2.00 -14.69
C SER A 179 -6.67 0.48 -14.86
N ASN A 180 -7.25 -0.23 -13.89
CA ASN A 180 -7.49 -1.67 -13.98
C ASN A 180 -8.76 -2.07 -14.75
N ASN A 181 -9.67 -1.12 -15.01
CA ASN A 181 -10.87 -1.36 -15.82
C ASN A 181 -11.13 -0.19 -16.79
N PRO A 182 -10.22 0.04 -17.77
CA PRO A 182 -10.25 1.22 -18.62
C PRO A 182 -11.42 1.24 -19.62
N LYS A 183 -12.12 0.11 -19.82
CA LYS A 183 -13.22 0.02 -20.79
C LYS A 183 -14.57 0.47 -20.24
N THR A 184 -14.80 0.33 -18.93
CA THR A 184 -16.14 0.55 -18.33
C THR A 184 -16.12 1.30 -17.02
N GLY A 185 -15.01 1.26 -16.26
CA GLY A 185 -14.93 1.91 -14.96
C GLY A 185 -14.55 3.38 -15.08
N THR A 186 -15.50 4.28 -14.88
CA THR A 186 -15.26 5.73 -14.80
C THR A 186 -15.79 6.30 -13.50
N PHE A 187 -15.16 7.35 -12.97
CA PHE A 187 -15.64 8.08 -11.81
C PHE A 187 -15.32 9.58 -11.90
N CYS A 188 -16.01 10.38 -11.10
CA CYS A 188 -15.70 11.80 -10.98
C CYS A 188 -14.65 12.04 -9.88
N GLN A 189 -13.49 12.57 -10.27
CA GLN A 189 -12.53 13.13 -9.33
C GLN A 189 -12.92 14.58 -9.03
N CYS A 190 -13.47 14.80 -7.85
CA CYS A 190 -14.01 16.09 -7.44
C CYS A 190 -12.93 17.11 -7.11
N ASN A 191 -13.26 18.38 -7.31
CA ASN A 191 -12.43 19.49 -6.86
C ASN A 191 -12.46 19.56 -5.31
N PRO A 192 -11.42 20.15 -4.68
CA PRO A 192 -11.40 20.32 -3.23
C PRO A 192 -12.67 21.00 -2.70
N GLY A 193 -13.26 20.43 -1.64
CA GLY A 193 -14.52 20.90 -1.05
C GLY A 193 -15.80 20.36 -1.71
N TRP A 194 -15.69 19.45 -2.69
CA TRP A 194 -16.82 18.79 -3.35
C TRP A 194 -16.70 17.27 -3.25
N SER A 195 -17.83 16.61 -3.00
CA SER A 195 -17.96 15.15 -2.89
C SER A 195 -19.25 14.69 -3.58
N GLY A 196 -19.55 13.40 -3.50
CA GLY A 196 -20.66 12.79 -4.23
C GLY A 196 -20.20 12.11 -5.51
N ARG A 197 -21.02 11.17 -5.99
CA ARG A 197 -20.80 10.46 -7.25
C ARG A 197 -20.58 11.39 -8.46
N TYR A 198 -21.24 12.55 -8.44
CA TYR A 198 -21.20 13.57 -9.50
C TYR A 198 -20.56 14.90 -9.05
N CYS A 199 -19.92 14.94 -7.88
CA CYS A 199 -19.33 16.15 -7.29
C CYS A 199 -20.34 17.29 -7.03
N THR A 200 -21.51 16.93 -6.52
CA THR A 200 -22.63 17.85 -6.23
C THR A 200 -22.71 18.28 -4.77
N ILE A 201 -22.10 17.53 -3.85
CA ILE A 201 -22.21 17.75 -2.41
C ILE A 201 -21.05 18.64 -1.96
N GLN A 202 -21.38 19.82 -1.43
CA GLN A 202 -20.38 20.73 -0.88
C GLN A 202 -20.02 20.31 0.55
N HIS A 203 -18.74 20.32 0.87
CA HIS A 203 -18.24 20.05 2.22
C HIS A 203 -17.03 20.94 2.55
N THR A 204 -16.71 21.04 3.83
CA THR A 204 -15.56 21.81 4.31
C THR A 204 -14.34 20.88 4.46
N CYS A 205 -13.26 21.21 3.77
CA CYS A 205 -11.98 20.53 3.91
C CYS A 205 -11.10 21.24 4.93
N ILE A 206 -10.72 20.55 6.00
CA ILE A 206 -9.81 21.05 7.04
C ILE A 206 -8.44 20.38 6.87
N CYS A 207 -7.76 20.72 5.78
CA CYS A 207 -6.40 20.28 5.49
C CYS A 207 -5.44 21.47 5.56
N SER A 208 -4.13 21.23 5.68
CA SER A 208 -3.11 22.29 5.53
C SER A 208 -3.19 22.93 4.14
N SER A 209 -2.81 24.20 4.02
CA SER A 209 -2.94 24.98 2.77
C SER A 209 -2.08 24.44 1.61
N ASP A 210 -1.00 23.73 1.93
CA ASP A 210 -0.07 23.11 0.98
C ASP A 210 -0.36 21.62 0.76
N SER A 211 -1.55 21.15 1.14
CA SER A 211 -1.98 19.76 0.98
C SER A 211 -3.23 19.66 0.11
N ILE A 212 -3.51 18.45 -0.39
CA ILE A 212 -4.70 18.21 -1.23
C ILE A 212 -5.77 17.50 -0.41
N CYS A 213 -6.97 18.08 -0.39
CA CYS A 213 -8.16 17.40 0.12
C CYS A 213 -8.76 16.53 -0.98
N ILE A 214 -8.91 15.23 -0.72
CA ILE A 214 -9.45 14.26 -1.69
C ILE A 214 -10.87 13.78 -1.34
N GLY A 215 -11.38 14.13 -0.16
CA GLY A 215 -12.74 13.83 0.25
C GLY A 215 -12.96 13.93 1.75
N ILE A 216 -14.07 13.38 2.20
CA ILE A 216 -14.46 13.30 3.62
C ILE A 216 -14.88 11.89 4.00
N LEU A 217 -14.57 11.50 5.22
CA LEU A 217 -15.08 10.28 5.84
C LEU A 217 -16.54 10.45 6.26
N ALA A 218 -17.21 9.33 6.49
CA ALA A 218 -18.57 9.27 7.06
C ALA A 218 -18.72 9.99 8.43
N ASN A 219 -17.63 10.30 9.13
CA ASN A 219 -17.61 11.07 10.38
C ASN A 219 -17.25 12.55 10.19
N ASN A 220 -17.37 13.08 8.97
CA ASN A 220 -17.03 14.45 8.57
C ASN A 220 -15.56 14.85 8.76
N ARG A 221 -14.63 13.89 8.87
CA ARG A 221 -13.20 14.19 8.83
C ARG A 221 -12.71 14.30 7.40
N SER A 222 -11.89 15.30 7.10
CA SER A 222 -11.28 15.46 5.79
C SER A 222 -10.18 14.43 5.57
N VAL A 223 -10.06 13.95 4.33
CA VAL A 223 -8.98 13.08 3.87
C VAL A 223 -7.96 13.94 3.13
N CYS A 224 -6.76 14.05 3.71
CA CYS A 224 -5.73 14.97 3.23
C CYS A 224 -4.48 14.22 2.74
N VAL A 225 -3.98 14.57 1.55
CA VAL A 225 -2.72 14.09 1.01
C VAL A 225 -1.62 15.09 1.35
N CYS A 226 -0.72 14.70 2.24
CA CYS A 226 0.31 15.57 2.79
C CYS A 226 1.55 15.65 1.89
N LEU A 227 2.25 16.78 1.94
CA LEU A 227 3.61 16.90 1.41
C LEU A 227 4.59 15.96 2.14
N ILE A 228 5.77 15.77 1.56
CA ILE A 228 6.80 14.83 2.03
C ILE A 228 7.21 15.01 3.50
N ASN A 229 7.26 16.24 4.02
CA ASN A 229 7.69 16.53 5.38
C ASN A 229 6.53 16.78 6.35
N LYS A 230 5.28 16.51 5.93
CA LYS A 230 4.10 16.72 6.77
C LYS A 230 3.31 15.44 6.96
N PHE A 231 2.72 15.29 8.14
CA PHE A 231 1.96 14.11 8.51
C PHE A 231 0.77 14.45 9.44
N GLY A 232 0.02 13.42 9.80
CA GLY A 232 -1.23 13.50 10.56
C GLY A 232 -2.45 13.75 9.68
N ASP A 233 -3.64 13.52 10.25
CA ASP A 233 -4.93 13.55 9.55
C ASP A 233 -5.17 14.83 8.72
N ARG A 234 -4.64 15.97 9.19
CA ARG A 234 -4.80 17.29 8.54
C ARG A 234 -3.53 17.81 7.88
N CYS A 235 -2.45 17.04 7.87
CA CYS A 235 -1.14 17.46 7.35
C CYS A 235 -0.58 18.72 8.04
N LEU A 236 -0.83 18.90 9.34
CA LEU A 236 -0.37 20.07 10.10
C LEU A 236 0.92 19.79 10.89
N LEU A 237 1.24 18.51 11.13
CA LEU A 237 2.45 18.11 11.83
C LEU A 237 3.61 18.05 10.84
N VAL A 238 4.79 18.53 11.24
CA VAL A 238 5.98 18.60 10.40
C VAL A 238 7.03 17.65 10.96
N ASP A 239 7.61 16.83 10.09
CA ASP A 239 8.79 16.03 10.41
C ASP A 239 10.05 16.86 10.17
N THR A 240 10.85 17.01 11.22
CA THR A 240 12.09 17.80 11.21
C THR A 240 13.33 16.97 10.91
N ILE A 241 13.22 15.63 10.78
CA ILE A 241 14.38 14.74 10.57
C ILE A 241 15.18 15.15 9.34
N CYS A 242 14.51 15.45 8.23
CA CYS A 242 15.13 15.90 6.98
C CYS A 242 15.46 17.41 6.96
N GLN A 243 15.16 18.16 8.03
CA GLN A 243 15.51 19.57 8.19
C GLN A 243 16.80 19.76 8.98
N ILE A 244 17.26 18.72 9.69
CA ILE A 244 18.57 18.69 10.33
C ILE A 244 19.64 18.64 9.23
N ASP A 245 20.67 19.47 9.39
CA ASP A 245 21.80 19.73 8.47
C ASP A 245 21.84 18.84 7.21
N LYS A 246 21.53 19.42 6.05
CA LYS A 246 21.33 18.70 4.77
C LYS A 246 22.53 17.81 4.41
N ASN A 247 23.74 18.24 4.73
CA ASN A 247 24.96 17.48 4.45
C ASN A 247 25.14 16.25 5.37
N LEU A 248 24.52 16.24 6.56
CA LEU A 248 24.56 15.10 7.46
C LEU A 248 23.53 14.03 7.08
N THR A 249 22.39 14.42 6.50
CA THR A 249 21.32 13.48 6.14
C THR A 249 21.60 12.80 4.80
N CYS A 250 21.58 13.56 3.71
CA CYS A 250 21.83 13.07 2.36
C CYS A 250 22.91 13.92 1.67
N GLN A 251 24.02 13.29 1.31
CA GLN A 251 25.15 13.95 0.62
C GLN A 251 24.84 14.16 -0.87
N HIS A 252 25.68 14.96 -1.53
CA HIS A 252 25.66 15.19 -2.98
C HIS A 252 24.27 15.56 -3.54
N ASP A 253 23.57 16.47 -2.87
CA ASP A 253 22.20 16.90 -3.23
C ASP A 253 21.17 15.76 -3.30
N GLY A 254 21.39 14.69 -2.54
CA GLY A 254 20.41 13.62 -2.35
C GLY A 254 19.13 14.13 -1.67
N GLN A 255 17.98 13.66 -2.13
CA GLN A 255 16.70 14.06 -1.57
C GLN A 255 16.36 13.22 -0.34
N CYS A 256 16.27 13.85 0.83
CA CYS A 256 15.84 13.21 2.07
C CYS A 256 14.33 12.97 2.10
N VAL A 257 13.93 11.77 2.53
CA VAL A 257 12.55 11.34 2.73
C VAL A 257 12.40 10.78 4.15
N PRO A 258 11.52 11.34 4.99
CA PRO A 258 11.30 10.81 6.34
C PRO A 258 10.64 9.42 6.30
N ALA A 259 10.85 8.64 7.37
CA ALA A 259 10.20 7.36 7.53
C ALA A 259 8.73 7.48 7.89
N ASP A 260 7.88 6.67 7.25
CA ASP A 260 6.48 6.49 7.63
C ASP A 260 6.28 5.24 8.49
N GLU A 261 5.09 5.07 9.08
CA GLU A 261 4.78 3.93 9.97
C GLU A 261 4.91 2.56 9.27
N PHE A 262 4.88 2.53 7.93
CA PHE A 262 5.07 1.32 7.14
C PHE A 262 6.55 1.04 6.82
N MET A 263 7.47 1.95 7.16
CA MET A 263 8.90 1.66 7.13
C MET A 263 9.26 0.69 8.27
N ILE A 264 9.31 -0.60 7.94
CA ILE A 264 9.75 -1.70 8.83
C ILE A 264 11.25 -1.57 9.22
N SER A 265 11.96 -0.57 8.70
CA SER A 265 13.39 -0.37 8.98
C SER A 265 13.60 0.42 10.28
N THR A 266 14.66 0.12 11.02
CA THR A 266 15.16 0.90 12.16
C THR A 266 15.57 2.33 11.80
N ARG A 267 15.54 2.70 10.52
CA ARG A 267 16.03 3.99 10.01
C ARG A 267 14.89 5.00 9.95
N LYS A 268 15.18 6.21 10.41
CA LYS A 268 14.23 7.33 10.52
C LYS A 268 14.05 8.12 9.22
N PHE A 269 14.90 7.89 8.21
CA PHE A 269 14.84 8.56 6.90
C PHE A 269 15.53 7.71 5.82
N VAL A 270 15.28 8.05 4.56
CA VAL A 270 15.88 7.46 3.36
C VAL A 270 16.28 8.55 2.38
N CYS A 271 17.40 8.36 1.68
CA CYS A 271 17.87 9.28 0.65
C CYS A 271 17.55 8.76 -0.76
N ILE A 272 16.99 9.61 -1.61
CA ILE A 272 16.88 9.37 -3.06
C ILE A 272 18.08 10.03 -3.72
N CYS A 273 19.01 9.21 -4.19
CA CYS A 273 20.28 9.69 -4.74
C CYS A 273 20.16 10.11 -6.21
N PRO A 274 20.92 11.13 -6.64
CA PRO A 274 21.09 11.43 -8.06
C PRO A 274 21.74 10.25 -8.79
N LYS A 275 21.56 10.16 -10.11
CA LYS A 275 21.98 9.01 -10.94
C LYS A 275 23.48 8.66 -10.91
N VAL A 276 24.33 9.53 -10.35
CA VAL A 276 25.79 9.35 -10.29
C VAL A 276 26.24 9.01 -8.87
N TYR A 277 25.31 8.85 -7.93
CA TYR A 277 25.61 8.54 -6.53
C TYR A 277 24.74 7.38 -6.04
N ILE A 278 25.34 6.53 -5.22
CA ILE A 278 24.71 5.41 -4.52
C ILE A 278 25.15 5.42 -3.05
N GLY A 279 24.61 4.50 -2.26
CA GLY A 279 24.83 4.44 -0.81
C GLY A 279 23.61 4.93 -0.04
N ASP A 280 23.63 4.73 1.27
CA ASP A 280 22.48 5.02 2.14
C ASP A 280 22.23 6.53 2.29
N ARG A 281 23.28 7.33 2.13
CA ARG A 281 23.31 8.80 2.17
C ARG A 281 23.86 9.40 0.88
N CYS A 282 23.87 8.65 -0.22
CA CYS A 282 24.43 9.10 -1.50
C CYS A 282 25.92 9.44 -1.43
N GLU A 283 26.66 8.74 -0.56
CA GLU A 283 28.07 8.97 -0.24
C GLU A 283 29.05 8.36 -1.26
N ILE A 284 28.59 7.40 -2.06
CA ILE A 284 29.43 6.64 -3.00
C ILE A 284 29.16 7.13 -4.42
N VAL A 285 30.21 7.37 -5.21
CA VAL A 285 30.07 7.67 -6.65
C VAL A 285 29.69 6.38 -7.40
N ASP A 286 28.60 6.43 -8.16
CA ASP A 286 28.16 5.33 -9.00
C ASP A 286 29.07 5.22 -10.23
N ASN A 287 29.84 4.14 -10.31
CA ASN A 287 30.70 3.87 -11.46
C ASN A 287 29.82 3.40 -12.63
N LYS A 288 29.46 4.34 -13.51
CA LYS A 288 28.63 4.07 -14.69
C LYS A 288 29.20 2.92 -15.54
N ILE A 289 28.49 1.79 -15.59
CA ILE A 289 28.77 0.73 -16.56
C ILE A 289 28.07 1.11 -17.87
N ILE A 290 28.85 1.49 -18.88
CA ILE A 290 28.34 1.74 -20.24
C ILE A 290 28.38 0.43 -21.01
N LEU A 291 27.23 -0.22 -21.14
CA LEU A 291 27.08 -1.40 -22.01
C LEU A 291 26.88 -0.92 -23.45
N SER A 292 27.84 -1.25 -24.31
CA SER A 292 27.80 -0.95 -25.74
C SER A 292 27.46 -2.24 -26.49
N PHE A 293 26.29 -2.28 -27.12
CA PHE A 293 25.92 -3.43 -27.95
C PHE A 293 26.28 -3.14 -29.40
N GLN A 294 26.96 -4.09 -30.06
CA GLN A 294 27.12 -4.02 -31.51
C GLN A 294 25.74 -4.03 -32.18
N LYS A 295 25.58 -3.28 -33.27
CA LYS A 295 24.32 -3.17 -34.05
C LYS A 295 23.72 -4.54 -34.44
N THR A 296 24.53 -5.59 -34.48
CA THR A 296 24.12 -6.97 -34.75
C THR A 296 23.24 -7.59 -33.67
N VAL A 297 23.26 -7.08 -32.43
CA VAL A 297 22.43 -7.57 -31.31
C VAL A 297 21.06 -6.87 -31.26
N ILE A 298 20.91 -5.72 -31.93
CA ILE A 298 19.65 -4.99 -32.00
C ILE A 298 18.86 -5.52 -33.21
N GLN A 299 18.10 -6.60 -33.02
CA GLN A 299 17.09 -7.02 -34.00
C GLN A 299 16.05 -5.91 -34.14
N LYS A 300 16.03 -5.26 -35.32
CA LYS A 300 15.05 -4.21 -35.67
C LYS A 300 13.64 -4.77 -35.94
N THR A 301 13.50 -6.09 -35.97
CA THR A 301 12.24 -6.79 -36.22
C THR A 301 11.96 -7.72 -35.05
N TYR A 302 10.85 -7.49 -34.36
CA TYR A 302 10.28 -8.48 -33.43
C TYR A 302 9.64 -9.58 -34.28
N GLU A 303 10.42 -10.57 -34.69
CA GLU A 303 9.88 -11.79 -35.26
C GLU A 303 9.30 -12.62 -34.12
N ARG A 304 7.99 -12.86 -34.18
CA ARG A 304 7.18 -13.51 -33.13
C ARG A 304 7.70 -14.90 -32.72
N SER A 305 8.57 -15.48 -33.53
CA SER A 305 9.30 -16.73 -33.26
C SER A 305 10.41 -16.89 -34.30
N THR A 306 11.67 -16.76 -33.89
CA THR A 306 12.79 -17.32 -34.64
C THR A 306 12.90 -18.79 -34.27
N ILE A 307 12.86 -19.70 -35.25
CA ILE A 307 13.11 -21.12 -35.00
C ILE A 307 14.60 -21.27 -34.71
N ILE A 308 14.95 -21.40 -33.43
CA ILE A 308 16.32 -21.67 -33.00
C ILE A 308 16.50 -23.20 -33.04
N ASN A 309 17.17 -23.69 -34.08
CA ASN A 309 17.57 -25.10 -34.15
C ASN A 309 18.80 -25.32 -33.26
N LYS A 310 18.58 -25.64 -31.98
CA LYS A 310 19.63 -26.06 -31.05
C LYS A 310 19.50 -27.57 -30.81
N ALA A 311 20.58 -28.31 -31.06
CA ALA A 311 20.68 -29.68 -30.59
C ALA A 311 20.78 -29.66 -29.05
N ILE A 312 19.83 -30.26 -28.36
CA ILE A 312 19.79 -30.30 -26.90
C ILE A 312 20.88 -31.28 -26.44
N ASN A 313 21.91 -30.76 -25.78
CA ASN A 313 22.91 -31.60 -25.15
C ASN A 313 22.41 -32.05 -23.76
N PRO A 314 22.92 -33.16 -23.19
CA PRO A 314 22.55 -33.60 -21.84
C PRO A 314 22.79 -32.57 -20.74
N THR A 315 23.65 -31.57 -20.99
CA THR A 315 23.92 -30.43 -20.10
C THR A 315 22.88 -29.32 -20.18
N ASP A 316 22.06 -29.30 -21.24
CA ASP A 316 21.02 -28.29 -21.47
C ASP A 316 19.68 -28.65 -20.80
N ARG A 317 19.56 -29.86 -20.22
CA ARG A 317 18.36 -30.28 -19.47
C ARG A 317 18.59 -30.17 -17.97
N CYS A 318 17.57 -29.73 -17.25
CA CYS A 318 17.54 -29.91 -15.80
C CYS A 318 17.47 -31.42 -15.49
N GLN A 319 18.34 -31.88 -14.59
CA GLN A 319 18.30 -33.27 -14.12
C GLN A 319 16.97 -33.55 -13.44
N HIS A 320 16.36 -34.70 -13.75
CA HIS A 320 15.08 -35.07 -13.19
C HIS A 320 15.24 -35.52 -11.73
N ILE A 321 14.22 -35.36 -10.88
CA ILE A 321 14.31 -35.75 -9.46
C ILE A 321 14.64 -37.24 -9.27
N ASN A 322 14.20 -38.09 -10.20
CA ASN A 322 14.51 -39.53 -10.22
C ASN A 322 15.98 -39.83 -10.55
N GLU A 323 16.70 -38.86 -11.10
CA GLU A 323 18.13 -38.95 -11.40
C GLU A 323 18.97 -38.38 -10.25
N LEU A 324 18.40 -37.43 -9.49
CA LEU A 324 19.05 -36.77 -8.35
C LEU A 324 18.95 -37.56 -7.05
N PHE A 325 17.94 -38.42 -6.91
CA PHE A 325 17.67 -39.17 -5.69
C PHE A 325 17.43 -40.66 -5.99
N ASN A 326 17.83 -41.52 -5.04
CA ASN A 326 17.60 -42.96 -5.13
C ASN A 326 16.09 -43.31 -5.11
N GLN A 327 15.71 -44.46 -5.65
CA GLN A 327 14.30 -44.90 -5.77
C GLN A 327 13.55 -44.89 -4.43
N THR A 328 14.23 -45.19 -3.33
CA THR A 328 13.67 -45.15 -1.97
C THR A 328 13.22 -43.75 -1.56
N PHE A 329 13.92 -42.70 -2.01
CA PHE A 329 13.55 -41.31 -1.74
C PHE A 329 12.36 -40.86 -2.59
N VAL A 330 12.38 -41.20 -3.88
CA VAL A 330 11.33 -40.85 -4.85
C VAL A 330 9.97 -41.44 -4.43
N GLN A 331 9.96 -42.61 -3.79
CA GLN A 331 8.75 -43.27 -3.31
C GLN A 331 8.24 -42.74 -1.96
N MET A 332 8.92 -41.78 -1.32
CA MET A 332 8.47 -41.23 -0.04
C MET A 332 7.24 -40.31 -0.19
N PRO A 333 6.41 -40.15 0.86
CA PRO A 333 5.34 -39.17 0.87
C PRO A 333 5.87 -37.74 0.64
N PHE A 334 5.13 -36.94 -0.13
CA PHE A 334 5.48 -35.59 -0.57
C PHE A 334 5.98 -34.66 0.55
N LEU A 335 5.32 -34.66 1.72
CA LEU A 335 5.72 -33.83 2.86
C LEU A 335 7.08 -34.21 3.45
N ARG A 336 7.48 -35.49 3.32
CA ARG A 336 8.78 -35.98 3.78
C ARG A 336 9.86 -35.70 2.75
N LEU A 337 9.55 -35.80 1.46
CA LEU A 337 10.42 -35.41 0.34
C LEU A 337 10.90 -33.95 0.44
N ILE A 338 10.01 -33.03 0.82
CA ILE A 338 10.33 -31.58 0.90
C ILE A 338 11.51 -31.31 1.83
N LYS A 339 11.68 -32.10 2.90
CA LYS A 339 12.77 -31.91 3.86
C LYS A 339 14.16 -32.15 3.26
N TYR A 340 14.26 -32.83 2.13
CA TYR A 340 15.54 -33.26 1.53
C TYR A 340 15.91 -32.50 0.24
N TYR A 341 15.05 -31.59 -0.22
CA TYR A 341 15.31 -30.78 -1.43
C TYR A 341 16.52 -29.84 -1.32
N HIS A 342 17.03 -29.60 -0.12
CA HIS A 342 18.23 -28.80 0.09
C HIS A 342 19.54 -29.59 -0.19
N LEU A 343 19.50 -30.93 -0.24
CA LEU A 343 20.69 -31.77 -0.43
C LEU A 343 21.30 -31.68 -1.84
N PRO A 344 20.52 -31.68 -2.95
CA PRO A 344 21.06 -31.50 -4.29
C PRO A 344 21.74 -30.14 -4.45
N CYS A 345 21.17 -29.08 -3.86
CA CYS A 345 21.75 -27.74 -3.89
C CYS A 345 23.11 -27.65 -3.16
N ARG A 346 23.45 -28.62 -2.30
CA ARG A 346 24.76 -28.68 -1.62
C ARG A 346 25.81 -29.48 -2.39
N HIS A 347 25.37 -30.41 -3.25
CA HIS A 347 26.25 -31.29 -4.02
C HIS A 347 26.45 -30.84 -5.48
N TYR A 348 25.52 -30.04 -6.03
CA TYR A 348 25.50 -29.62 -7.43
C TYR A 348 25.48 -28.10 -7.61
N SER A 349 25.93 -27.33 -6.61
CA SER A 349 26.12 -25.86 -6.70
C SER A 349 27.38 -25.49 -7.45
#